data_AF-A0A1F7YYD4-F1
#
_entry.id   AF-A0A1F7YYD4-F1
#
_cell.length_a   1.000
_cell.length_b   1.000
_cell.length_c   1.000
_cell.angle_alpha   90.00
_cell.angle_beta   90.00
_cell.angle_gamma   90.00
#
_symmetry.space_group_name_H-M   'P 1'
#
loop_
_entity.id
_entity.type
_entity.pdbx_description
1 polymer ?
#
loop_
_entity_poly.entity_id
_entity_poly.type
_entity_poly.pdbx_seq_one_letter_code
_entity_poly.pdbx_strand_id
1 'polypeptide(L)'
;MDKKSWLLLVVSSSGDTGLTPIQLQKSLFIIGQSLKLKDFYDFVPYSYGPFDSQIYIDAETLSSENLINMTYENSHRYPKYEISSSGLDKVKEIKKQTKDDETEFVSKTVNFVKSLSFKQLLKIVYEAYPAYAVNSIFRG
;
A
#
# COMPACT_ATOMS: atom_id res chain seq x y z
N MET A 1 -13.32 -9.49 3.64
CA MET A 1 -11.88 -9.67 3.40
C MET A 1 -11.12 -8.94 4.50
N ASP A 2 -10.07 -9.53 5.07
CA ASP A 2 -9.26 -8.90 6.12
C ASP A 2 -8.21 -7.92 5.54
N LYS A 3 -7.60 -7.12 6.42
CA LYS A 3 -6.60 -6.09 6.04
C LYS A 3 -5.30 -6.65 5.44
N LYS A 4 -4.88 -7.86 5.83
CA LYS A 4 -3.69 -8.53 5.26
C LYS A 4 -3.95 -8.98 3.82
N SER A 5 -5.17 -9.43 3.54
CA SER A 5 -5.61 -9.81 2.19
C SER A 5 -5.64 -8.61 1.24
N TRP A 6 -6.09 -7.45 1.71
CA TRP A 6 -5.97 -6.18 0.98
C TRP A 6 -4.51 -5.78 0.74
N LEU A 7 -3.65 -5.90 1.77
CA LEU A 7 -2.20 -5.65 1.63
C LEU A 7 -1.60 -6.53 0.54
N LEU A 8 -1.89 -7.82 0.57
CA LEU A 8 -1.38 -8.78 -0.39
C LEU A 8 -1.88 -8.47 -1.82
N LEU A 9 -3.15 -8.08 -1.96
CA LEU A 9 -3.71 -7.65 -3.25
C LEU A 9 -3.00 -6.38 -3.78
N VAL A 10 -2.70 -5.41 -2.92
CA VAL A 10 -1.93 -4.20 -3.25
C VAL A 10 -0.52 -4.55 -3.70
N VAL A 11 0.22 -5.37 -2.95
CA VAL A 11 1.57 -5.78 -3.31
C VAL A 11 1.57 -6.58 -4.62
N SER A 12 0.61 -7.48 -4.82
CA SER A 12 0.52 -8.21 -6.10
C SER A 12 0.25 -7.33 -7.31
N SER A 13 -0.44 -6.20 -7.10
CA SER A 13 -0.78 -5.25 -8.16
C SER A 13 0.41 -4.39 -8.58
N SER A 14 1.54 -4.42 -7.85
CA SER A 14 2.74 -3.67 -8.24
C SER A 14 3.59 -4.37 -9.29
N GLY A 15 3.33 -5.65 -9.58
CA GLY A 15 4.18 -6.47 -10.44
C GLY A 15 5.62 -6.55 -9.94
N ASP A 16 6.56 -6.79 -10.86
CA ASP A 16 7.96 -7.13 -10.57
C ASP A 16 8.79 -6.00 -9.95
N THR A 17 8.31 -4.75 -9.99
CA THR A 17 9.09 -3.62 -9.44
C THR A 17 8.86 -3.40 -7.94
N GLY A 18 7.86 -4.08 -7.37
CA GLY A 18 7.43 -3.89 -5.98
C GLY A 18 6.89 -2.50 -5.66
N LEU A 19 6.72 -2.26 -4.35
CA LEU A 19 6.35 -0.97 -3.76
C LEU A 19 7.42 -0.52 -2.77
N THR A 20 7.69 0.78 -2.76
CA THR A 20 8.41 1.43 -1.64
C THR A 20 7.46 1.59 -0.42
N PRO A 21 7.98 1.84 0.79
CA PRO A 21 7.14 1.98 1.99
C PRO A 21 6.09 3.08 1.85
N ILE A 22 6.45 4.21 1.24
CA ILE A 22 5.49 5.30 1.01
C ILE A 22 4.42 4.89 0.00
N GLN A 23 4.78 4.20 -1.08
CA GLN A 23 3.79 3.75 -2.07
C GLN A 23 2.84 2.72 -1.47
N LEU A 24 3.33 1.80 -0.63
CA LEU A 24 2.49 0.85 0.11
C LEU A 24 1.49 1.57 1.02
N GLN A 25 1.98 2.48 1.87
CA GLN A 25 1.16 3.29 2.77
C GLN A 25 0.07 4.08 2.03
N LYS A 26 0.44 4.79 0.96
CA LYS A 26 -0.51 5.63 0.22
C LYS A 26 -1.50 4.82 -0.60
N SER A 27 -1.09 3.69 -1.17
CA SER A 27 -2.01 2.80 -1.89
C SER A 27 -3.09 2.28 -0.94
N LEU A 28 -2.69 1.74 0.22
CA LEU A 28 -3.64 1.23 1.21
C LEU A 28 -4.55 2.33 1.75
N PHE A 29 -4.00 3.51 2.03
CA PHE A 29 -4.81 4.66 2.46
C PHE A 29 -5.89 5.02 1.44
N ILE A 30 -5.50 5.24 0.18
CA ILE A 30 -6.44 5.63 -0.89
C ILE A 30 -7.52 4.56 -1.07
N ILE A 31 -7.13 3.28 -1.04
CA ILE A 31 -8.07 2.15 -1.17
C ILE A 31 -9.05 2.11 0.00
N GLY A 32 -8.56 2.20 1.23
CA GLY A 32 -9.39 2.19 2.43
C GLY A 32 -10.42 3.32 2.44
N GLN A 33 -10.01 4.53 2.06
CA GLN A 33 -10.90 5.69 1.99
C GLN A 33 -11.92 5.58 0.85
N SER A 34 -11.48 5.17 -0.35
CA SER A 34 -12.35 5.15 -1.54
C SER A 34 -13.40 4.04 -1.48
N LEU A 35 -13.01 2.87 -0.98
CA LEU A 35 -13.91 1.72 -0.83
C LEU A 35 -14.65 1.72 0.52
N LYS A 36 -14.37 2.70 1.40
CA LYS A 36 -14.96 2.81 2.75
C LYS A 36 -14.84 1.50 3.55
N LEU A 37 -13.65 0.91 3.52
CA LEU A 37 -13.38 -0.36 4.20
C LEU A 37 -13.53 -0.21 5.71
N LYS A 38 -14.25 -1.14 6.34
CA LYS A 38 -14.37 -1.26 7.80
C LYS A 38 -13.31 -2.21 8.33
N ASP A 39 -12.93 -2.05 9.61
CA ASP A 39 -11.96 -2.91 10.31
C ASP A 39 -10.64 -3.04 9.54
N PHE A 40 -10.14 -1.91 9.04
CA PHE A 40 -8.97 -1.81 8.18
C PHE A 40 -7.73 -1.28 8.94
N TYR A 41 -7.01 -0.32 8.37
CA TYR A 41 -5.88 0.38 8.99
C TYR A 41 -6.34 1.73 9.56
N ASP A 42 -5.75 2.11 10.70
CA ASP A 42 -6.09 3.30 11.48
C ASP A 42 -5.11 4.43 11.17
N PHE A 43 -5.33 5.07 10.01
CA PHE A 43 -4.42 6.11 9.53
C PHE A 43 -4.45 7.36 10.39
N VAL A 44 -3.27 7.82 10.80
CA VAL A 44 -3.05 9.09 11.50
C VAL A 44 -2.24 10.08 10.63
N PRO A 45 -2.41 11.40 10.82
CA PRO A 45 -1.54 12.40 10.19
C PRO A 45 -0.09 12.27 10.67
N TYR A 46 0.85 12.22 9.73
CA TYR A 46 2.28 12.06 10.01
C TYR A 46 3.14 12.97 9.11
N SER A 47 4.47 12.88 9.25
CA SER A 47 5.45 13.75 8.58
C SER A 47 5.29 13.82 7.06
N TYR A 48 4.82 12.73 6.45
CA TYR A 48 4.60 12.58 5.01
C TYR A 48 3.16 12.15 4.71
N GLY A 49 2.20 12.60 5.54
CA GLY A 49 0.77 12.35 5.39
C GLY A 49 0.25 11.11 6.09
N PRO A 50 -0.85 10.51 5.62
CA PRO A 50 -1.50 9.40 6.30
C PRO A 50 -0.55 8.22 6.50
N PHE A 51 -0.52 7.71 7.73
CA PHE A 51 0.39 6.66 8.15
C PHE A 51 -0.30 5.71 9.12
N ASP A 52 -0.01 4.43 8.99
CA ASP A 52 -0.30 3.42 10.00
C ASP A 52 0.89 2.44 10.10
N SER A 53 1.48 2.31 11.29
CA SER A 53 2.59 1.40 11.54
C SER A 53 2.21 -0.08 11.42
N GLN A 54 0.94 -0.42 11.64
CA GLN A 54 0.44 -1.79 11.56
C GLN A 54 0.61 -2.39 10.16
N ILE A 55 0.62 -1.56 9.11
CA ILE A 55 0.91 -1.98 7.73
C ILE A 55 2.26 -2.68 7.65
N TYR A 56 3.27 -2.22 8.39
CA TYR A 56 4.60 -2.82 8.35
C TYR A 56 4.66 -4.12 9.15
N ILE A 57 3.97 -4.19 10.29
CA ILE A 57 3.82 -5.41 11.08
C ILE A 57 3.12 -6.50 10.24
N ASP A 58 2.07 -6.11 9.52
CA ASP A 58 1.33 -7.02 8.64
C ASP A 58 2.17 -7.44 7.42
N ALA A 59 2.98 -6.54 6.85
CA ALA A 59 3.92 -6.87 5.79
C ALA A 59 5.02 -7.84 6.25
N GLU A 60 5.61 -7.62 7.43
CA GLU A 60 6.59 -8.55 8.03
C GLU A 60 5.96 -9.92 8.28
N THR A 61 4.72 -9.94 8.78
CA THR A 61 3.96 -11.18 8.96
C THR A 61 3.78 -11.91 7.63
N LEU A 62 3.30 -11.23 6.60
CA LEU A 62 3.15 -11.81 5.25
C LEU A 62 4.49 -12.27 4.66
N SER A 63 5.59 -11.59 4.98
CA SER A 63 6.92 -12.02 4.56
C SER A 63 7.38 -13.28 5.27
N SER A 64 7.13 -13.38 6.59
CA SER A 64 7.40 -14.60 7.38
C SER A 64 6.56 -15.80 6.92
N GLU A 65 5.36 -15.54 6.40
CA GLU A 65 4.48 -16.53 5.76
C GLU A 65 4.90 -16.85 4.30
N ASN A 66 6.02 -16.28 3.82
CA ASN A 66 6.52 -16.40 2.45
C ASN A 66 5.50 -15.93 1.40
N LEU A 67 4.61 -14.99 1.72
CA LEU A 67 3.63 -14.43 0.78
C LEU A 67 4.11 -13.15 0.09
N ILE A 68 5.06 -12.44 0.71
CA ILE A 68 5.76 -11.32 0.08
C ILE A 68 7.26 -11.40 0.33
N ASN A 69 8.04 -10.82 -0.57
CA ASN A 69 9.47 -10.61 -0.43
C ASN A 69 9.74 -9.16 0.01
N MET A 70 10.64 -9.00 0.99
CA MET A 70 11.14 -7.69 1.43
C MET A 70 12.61 -7.55 0.99
N THR A 71 12.82 -6.91 -0.15
CA THR A 71 14.14 -6.78 -0.80
C THR A 71 14.80 -5.46 -0.44
N TYR A 72 16.00 -5.53 0.13
CA TYR A 72 16.81 -4.35 0.45
C TYR A 72 17.82 -4.11 -0.68
N GLU A 73 17.55 -3.12 -1.52
CA GLU A 73 18.53 -2.71 -2.53
C GLU A 73 19.71 -2.01 -1.85
N ASN A 74 20.93 -2.37 -2.25
CA ASN A 74 22.16 -1.78 -1.71
C ASN A 74 22.07 -0.25 -1.74
N SER A 75 22.31 0.41 -0.60
CA SER A 75 22.17 1.85 -0.29
C SER A 75 20.79 2.37 0.15
N HIS A 76 19.71 1.60 0.01
CA HIS A 76 18.40 2.02 0.51
C HIS A 76 18.19 1.60 1.97
N ARG A 77 17.78 2.55 2.81
CA ARG A 77 17.45 2.30 4.22
C ARG A 77 16.18 1.44 4.40
N TYR A 78 15.36 1.34 3.37
CA TYR A 78 14.04 0.72 3.45
C TYR A 78 13.86 -0.34 2.36
N PRO A 79 13.07 -1.40 2.64
CA PRO A 79 12.84 -2.48 1.68
C PRO A 79 11.87 -2.06 0.57
N LYS A 80 11.95 -2.77 -0.55
CA LYS A 80 10.84 -2.91 -1.50
C LYS A 80 9.98 -4.11 -1.09
N TYR A 81 8.68 -3.98 -1.29
CA TYR A 81 7.69 -5.04 -1.04
C TYR A 81 7.25 -5.63 -2.37
N GLU A 82 7.57 -6.90 -2.59
CA GLU A 82 7.30 -7.63 -3.83
C GLU A 82 6.47 -8.87 -3.53
N ILE A 83 5.61 -9.26 -4.46
CA ILE A 83 4.82 -10.48 -4.28
C ILE A 83 5.71 -11.71 -4.47
N SER A 84 5.56 -12.74 -3.64
CA SER A 84 6.21 -14.03 -3.87
C SER A 84 5.36 -14.94 -4.76
N SER A 85 5.92 -16.07 -5.20
CA SER A 85 5.17 -17.09 -5.95
C SER A 85 3.97 -17.63 -5.15
N SER A 86 4.16 -17.96 -3.86
CA SER A 86 3.07 -18.39 -2.96
C SER A 86 2.08 -17.27 -2.68
N GLY A 87 2.54 -16.02 -2.63
CA GLY A 87 1.68 -14.84 -2.56
C GLY A 87 0.74 -14.73 -3.74
N LEU A 88 1.24 -14.96 -4.96
CA LEU A 88 0.43 -14.95 -6.18
C LEU A 88 -0.68 -16.00 -6.14
N ASP A 89 -0.39 -17.22 -5.66
CA ASP A 89 -1.41 -18.25 -5.52
C ASP A 89 -2.46 -17.87 -4.48
N LYS A 90 -2.05 -17.28 -3.35
CA LYS A 90 -2.97 -16.75 -2.35
C LYS A 90 -3.85 -15.63 -2.89
N VAL A 91 -3.30 -14.75 -3.73
CA VAL A 91 -4.07 -13.69 -4.39
C VAL A 91 -5.10 -14.23 -5.36
N LYS A 92 -4.82 -15.33 -6.07
CA LYS A 92 -5.82 -15.98 -6.92
C LYS A 92 -7.02 -16.47 -6.10
N GLU A 93 -6.80 -16.97 -4.88
CA GLU A 93 -7.88 -17.34 -3.96
C GLU A 93 -8.67 -16.12 -3.49
N ILE A 94 -7.96 -15.06 -3.10
CA ILE A 94 -8.56 -13.79 -2.66
C ILE A 94 -9.46 -13.21 -3.77
N LYS A 95 -8.95 -13.13 -5.01
CA LYS A 95 -9.69 -12.58 -6.15
C LYS A 95 -10.99 -13.34 -6.46
N LYS A 96 -11.09 -14.63 -6.14
CA LYS A 96 -12.36 -15.38 -6.30
C LYS A 96 -13.46 -14.91 -5.34
N GLN A 97 -13.09 -14.24 -4.25
CA GLN A 97 -13.97 -13.77 -3.18
C GLN A 97 -14.10 -12.24 -3.15
N THR A 98 -13.37 -11.54 -4.01
CA THR A 98 -13.36 -10.09 -4.15
C THR A 98 -14.09 -9.72 -5.42
N LYS A 99 -14.82 -8.60 -5.41
CA LYS A 99 -15.50 -8.15 -6.62
C LYS A 99 -14.48 -7.68 -7.67
N ASP A 100 -14.83 -7.83 -8.94
CA ASP A 100 -13.94 -7.45 -10.05
C ASP A 100 -13.65 -5.96 -10.08
N ASP A 101 -14.65 -5.12 -9.76
CA ASP A 101 -14.52 -3.66 -9.68
C ASP A 101 -13.56 -3.22 -8.57
N GLU A 102 -13.61 -3.86 -7.40
CA GLU A 102 -12.67 -3.64 -6.29
C GLU A 102 -11.25 -4.05 -6.69
N THR A 103 -11.09 -5.19 -7.35
CA THR A 103 -9.79 -5.68 -7.82
C THR A 103 -9.18 -4.76 -8.88
N GLU A 104 -9.99 -4.30 -9.83
CA GLU A 104 -9.58 -3.35 -10.86
C GLU A 104 -9.21 -1.99 -10.23
N PHE A 105 -9.99 -1.52 -9.25
CA PHE A 105 -9.71 -0.29 -8.53
C PHE A 105 -8.36 -0.33 -7.78
N VAL A 106 -8.05 -1.45 -7.13
CA VAL A 106 -6.75 -1.66 -6.48
C VAL A 106 -5.62 -1.56 -7.50
N SER A 107 -5.74 -2.24 -8.64
CA SER A 107 -4.72 -2.20 -9.70
C SER A 107 -4.51 -0.79 -10.25
N LYS A 108 -5.59 -0.06 -10.55
CA LYS A 108 -5.54 1.34 -11.00
C LYS A 108 -4.88 2.24 -9.97
N THR A 109 -5.23 2.08 -8.69
CA THR A 109 -4.66 2.87 -7.60
C THR A 109 -3.16 2.64 -7.47
N VAL A 110 -2.71 1.39 -7.50
CA VAL A 110 -1.29 1.05 -7.41
C VAL A 110 -0.51 1.60 -8.60
N ASN A 111 -1.04 1.46 -9.83
CA ASN A 111 -0.41 2.02 -11.03
C ASN A 111 -0.32 3.55 -10.96
N PHE A 112 -1.38 4.22 -10.52
CA PHE A 112 -1.38 5.66 -10.31
C PHE A 112 -0.31 6.08 -9.30
N VAL A 113 -0.31 5.49 -8.09
CA VAL A 113 0.68 5.79 -7.04
C VAL A 113 2.12 5.58 -7.52
N LYS A 114 2.38 4.52 -8.29
CA LYS A 114 3.70 4.23 -8.86
C LYS A 114 4.14 5.21 -9.95
N SER A 115 3.21 5.79 -10.68
CA SER A 115 3.50 6.77 -11.74
C SER A 115 3.94 8.15 -11.21
N LEU A 116 3.75 8.41 -9.92
CA LEU A 116 4.02 9.69 -9.29
C LEU A 116 5.41 9.71 -8.65
N SER A 117 6.11 10.84 -8.80
CA SER A 117 7.26 11.14 -7.95
C SER A 117 6.82 11.30 -6.49
N PHE A 118 7.75 11.15 -5.56
CA PHE A 118 7.51 11.38 -4.12
C PHE A 118 6.78 12.70 -3.84
N LYS A 119 7.23 13.80 -4.45
CA LYS A 119 6.64 15.13 -4.27
C LYS A 119 5.21 15.20 -4.80
N GLN A 120 4.96 14.65 -5.99
CA GLN A 120 3.62 14.63 -6.59
C GLN A 120 2.65 13.80 -5.76
N LEU A 121 3.08 12.63 -5.29
CA LEU A 121 2.27 11.76 -4.44
C LEU A 121 1.83 12.46 -3.15
N LEU A 122 2.78 13.11 -2.47
CA LEU A 122 2.44 13.87 -1.25
C LEU A 122 1.50 15.03 -1.52
N LYS A 123 1.76 15.80 -2.58
CA LYS A 123 0.89 16.92 -2.97
C LYS A 123 -0.56 16.46 -3.19
N ILE A 124 -0.75 15.41 -3.99
CA ILE A 124 -2.08 14.87 -4.31
C ILE A 124 -2.78 14.37 -3.05
N VAL A 125 -2.07 13.66 -2.18
CA VAL A 125 -2.67 13.15 -0.92
C VAL A 125 -3.09 14.29 0.00
N TYR A 126 -2.32 15.37 0.08
CA TYR A 126 -2.67 16.54 0.91
C TYR A 126 -3.82 17.36 0.33
N GLU A 127 -3.88 17.52 -1.00
CA GLU A 127 -4.98 18.21 -1.66
C GLU A 127 -6.30 17.44 -1.50
N ALA A 128 -6.27 16.12 -1.65
CA ALA A 128 -7.46 15.28 -1.51
C ALA A 128 -7.86 15.05 -0.04
N TYR A 129 -6.89 15.04 0.89
CA TYR A 129 -7.12 14.74 2.31
C TYR A 129 -6.38 15.73 3.24
N PRO A 130 -6.83 17.01 3.30
CA PRO A 130 -6.13 18.06 4.03
C PRO A 130 -5.90 17.78 5.52
N ALA A 131 -6.81 17.01 6.15
CA ALA A 131 -6.68 16.62 7.56
C ALA A 131 -5.39 15.84 7.85
N TYR A 132 -4.79 15.18 6.85
CA TYR A 132 -3.54 14.44 7.01
C TYR A 132 -2.28 15.26 6.73
N ALA A 133 -2.41 16.55 6.37
CA ALA A 133 -1.30 17.47 6.15
C ALA A 133 -0.86 18.21 7.42
N VAL A 134 -1.62 18.13 8.51
CA VAL A 134 -1.43 18.94 9.73
C VAL A 134 -0.08 18.77 10.42
N ASN A 135 0.53 17.58 10.31
CA ASN A 135 1.85 17.25 10.88
C ASN A 135 2.95 17.20 9.80
N SER A 136 2.67 17.69 8.59
CA SER A 136 3.59 17.58 7.46
C SER A 136 4.84 18.42 7.69
N ILE A 137 6.00 17.78 7.59
CA ILE A 137 7.30 18.48 7.50
C ILE A 137 7.65 18.84 6.05
N PHE A 138 6.87 18.34 5.09
CA PHE A 138 7.01 18.65 3.68
C PHE A 138 6.54 20.09 3.44
N ARG A 139 7.50 20.99 3.22
CA ARG A 139 7.28 22.33 2.68
C ARG A 139 7.48 22.22 1.16
N GLY A 140 6.36 22.15 0.44
CA GLY A 140 6.36 22.09 -1.03
C GLY A 140 7.06 23.29 -1.65
#